data_AF-A0A7J6QHF9-F1
#
_entry.id   AF-A0A7J6QHF9-F1
#
_cell.length_a   1.000
_cell.length_b   1.000
_cell.length_c   1.000
_cell.angle_alpha   90.00
_cell.angle_beta   90.00
_cell.angle_gamma   90.00
#
_symmetry.space_group_name_H-M   'P 1'
#
loop_
_entity.id
_entity.type
_entity.pdbx_description
1 polymer ?
#
loop_
_entity_poly.entity_id
_entity_poly.type
_entity_poly.pdbx_seq_one_letter_code
_entity_poly.pdbx_strand_id
1 'polypeptide(L)'
;MQHNAEDHTFKLEVNEYTDMTDDEWANHMLVRGGLELPAESPLEAELDEPDFELPPPGTLDWVRAGVMSPLEDRGQCGSCWAFSATGALEARYHLLKNQRIDLSEQELIDCGFLTGTNSC
;
A
#
# COMPACT_ATOMS: atom_id res chain seq x y z
N MET A 1 -7.00 21.94 -17.81
CA MET A 1 -7.65 21.05 -16.82
C MET A 1 -9.14 21.30 -16.80
N GLN A 2 -9.91 20.63 -17.66
CA GLN A 2 -11.37 20.75 -17.71
C GLN A 2 -12.03 20.15 -16.46
N HIS A 3 -11.47 19.04 -15.95
CA HIS A 3 -11.91 18.36 -14.71
C HIS A 3 -12.11 19.31 -13.53
N ASN A 4 -11.12 20.15 -13.20
CA ASN A 4 -11.20 20.99 -12.00
C ASN A 4 -12.28 22.09 -12.07
N ALA A 5 -12.71 22.46 -13.28
CA ALA A 5 -13.77 23.45 -13.50
C ALA A 5 -15.18 22.87 -13.27
N GLU A 6 -15.31 21.55 -13.23
CA GLU A 6 -16.54 20.83 -12.95
C GLU A 6 -16.67 20.48 -11.46
N ASP A 7 -17.88 20.10 -11.05
CA ASP A 7 -18.23 19.78 -9.65
C ASP A 7 -17.95 18.29 -9.34
N HIS A 8 -16.67 17.95 -9.20
CA HIS A 8 -16.19 16.63 -8.78
C HIS A 8 -15.79 16.61 -7.31
N THR A 9 -15.90 15.45 -6.67
CA THR A 9 -15.50 15.22 -5.26
C THR A 9 -13.99 15.22 -5.03
N PHE A 10 -13.19 15.17 -6.11
CA PHE A 10 -11.74 15.25 -6.07
C PHE A 10 -11.22 16.20 -7.16
N LYS A 11 -10.01 16.72 -6.93
CA LYS A 11 -9.31 17.63 -7.86
C LYS A 11 -8.05 16.94 -8.39
N LEU A 12 -7.67 17.32 -9.59
CA LEU A 12 -6.44 16.87 -10.24
C LEU A 12 -5.40 18.00 -10.21
N GLU A 13 -4.13 17.65 -10.16
CA GLU A 13 -3.02 18.60 -10.20
C GLU A 13 -1.89 18.03 -11.06
N VAL A 14 -1.04 18.91 -11.58
CA VAL A 14 0.20 18.52 -12.25
C VAL A 14 1.15 17.90 -11.23
N ASN A 15 1.70 16.75 -11.57
CA ASN A 15 2.69 16.01 -10.78
C ASN A 15 3.75 15.38 -11.70
N GLU A 16 4.66 14.60 -11.11
CA GLU A 16 5.77 13.92 -11.79
C GLU A 16 5.38 12.92 -12.89
N TYR A 17 4.08 12.62 -13.03
CA TYR A 17 3.55 11.68 -14.02
C TYR A 17 2.79 12.37 -15.16
N THR A 18 2.72 13.71 -15.15
CA THR A 18 1.85 14.47 -16.07
C THR A 18 2.30 14.40 -17.54
N ASP A 19 3.56 14.03 -17.79
CA ASP A 19 4.13 13.83 -19.13
C ASP A 19 4.17 12.37 -19.58
N MET A 20 3.71 11.43 -18.75
CA MET A 20 3.67 10.01 -19.10
C MET A 20 2.42 9.65 -19.91
N THR A 21 2.61 8.82 -20.91
CA THR A 21 1.52 8.13 -21.63
C THR A 21 0.96 6.98 -20.80
N ASP A 22 -0.27 6.55 -21.12
CA ASP A 22 -0.90 5.40 -20.47
C ASP A 22 -0.06 4.11 -20.60
N ASP A 23 0.63 3.94 -21.74
CA ASP A 23 1.52 2.79 -21.97
C ASP A 23 2.78 2.88 -21.12
N GLU A 24 3.38 4.07 -20.96
CA GLU A 24 4.51 4.26 -20.06
C GLU A 24 4.09 3.99 -18.61
N TRP A 25 2.93 4.51 -18.21
CA TRP A 25 2.37 4.25 -16.89
C TRP A 25 2.18 2.75 -16.63
N ALA A 26 1.58 2.03 -17.59
CA ALA A 26 1.35 0.60 -17.47
C ALA A 26 2.67 -0.21 -17.38
N ASN A 27 3.71 0.20 -18.10
CA ASN A 27 4.98 -0.52 -18.16
C ASN A 27 5.92 -0.23 -16.98
N HIS A 28 5.78 0.92 -16.33
CA HIS A 28 6.70 1.41 -15.29
C HIS A 28 6.09 1.48 -13.88
N MET A 29 4.77 1.65 -13.75
CA MET A 29 4.12 1.94 -12.46
C MET A 29 3.18 0.84 -11.96
N LEU A 30 2.75 -0.07 -12.84
CA LEU A 30 1.85 -1.17 -12.51
C LEU A 30 2.62 -2.48 -12.30
N VAL A 31 2.01 -3.40 -11.54
CA VAL A 31 2.57 -4.74 -11.29
C VAL A 31 2.67 -5.49 -12.61
N ARG A 32 3.88 -5.89 -13.01
CA ARG A 32 4.10 -6.68 -14.22
C ARG A 32 3.47 -8.05 -14.12
N GLY A 33 2.81 -8.47 -15.20
CA GLY A 33 2.08 -9.74 -15.24
C GLY A 33 0.77 -9.74 -14.44
N GLY A 34 0.41 -8.62 -13.79
CA GLY A 34 -0.73 -8.54 -12.90
C GLY A 34 -0.47 -9.19 -11.53
N LEU A 35 -1.48 -9.11 -10.67
CA LEU A 35 -1.47 -9.77 -9.37
C LEU A 35 -2.27 -11.08 -9.48
N GLU A 36 -1.57 -12.21 -9.40
CA GLU A 36 -2.24 -13.51 -9.27
C GLU A 36 -2.69 -13.67 -7.82
N LEU A 37 -3.93 -13.26 -7.55
CA LEU A 37 -4.55 -13.53 -6.26
C LEU A 37 -4.97 -15.01 -6.23
N PRO A 38 -4.55 -15.79 -5.22
CA PRO A 38 -5.08 -17.13 -5.05
C PRO A 38 -6.61 -17.05 -4.89
N ALA A 39 -7.33 -17.96 -5.53
CA ALA A 39 -8.80 -17.98 -5.52
C ALA A 39 -9.39 -18.14 -4.10
N GLU A 40 -8.60 -18.72 -3.20
CA GLU A 40 -8.90 -18.88 -1.79
C GLU A 40 -7.80 -18.12 -1.02
N SER A 41 -8.20 -17.30 -0.04
CA SER A 41 -7.23 -16.76 0.92
C SER A 41 -6.60 -17.94 1.67
N PRO A 42 -5.26 -18.14 1.64
CA PRO A 42 -4.63 -19.17 2.47
C PRO A 42 -4.80 -18.88 3.97
N LEU A 43 -5.24 -17.66 4.30
CA LEU A 43 -5.67 -17.27 5.62
C LEU A 43 -7.18 -17.52 5.74
N GLU A 44 -7.58 -18.77 5.96
CA GLU A 44 -8.73 -19.08 6.83
C GLU A 44 -8.33 -18.78 8.29
N ALA A 45 -7.72 -17.62 8.55
CA ALA A 45 -7.88 -17.10 9.89
C ALA A 45 -9.38 -16.86 9.98
N GLU A 46 -10.07 -17.67 10.77
CA GLU A 46 -11.15 -17.12 11.59
C GLU A 46 -10.59 -15.79 12.09
N LEU A 47 -11.02 -14.70 11.44
CA LEU A 47 -11.04 -13.42 12.09
C LEU A 47 -12.00 -13.70 13.22
N ASP A 48 -11.46 -14.15 14.37
CA ASP A 48 -12.18 -14.16 15.62
C ASP A 48 -12.73 -12.75 15.68
N GLU A 49 -14.03 -12.61 15.41
CA GLU A 49 -14.73 -11.34 15.54
C GLU A 49 -14.38 -10.93 16.96
N PRO A 50 -13.50 -9.90 17.13
CA PRO A 50 -13.14 -9.51 18.46
C PRO A 50 -14.45 -9.17 19.13
N ASP A 51 -14.68 -9.70 20.32
CA ASP A 51 -15.86 -9.33 21.10
C ASP A 51 -15.67 -7.86 21.49
N PHE A 52 -16.01 -6.98 20.55
CA PHE A 52 -15.82 -5.56 20.67
C PHE A 52 -16.87 -5.09 21.67
N GLU A 53 -16.48 -5.02 22.95
CA GLU A 53 -17.33 -4.50 24.02
C GLU A 53 -17.83 -3.07 23.73
N LEU A 54 -17.18 -2.37 22.80
CA LEU A 54 -17.47 -1.00 22.41
C LEU A 54 -17.55 -0.86 20.87
N PRO A 55 -18.46 -0.03 20.35
CA PRO A 55 -18.53 0.26 18.92
C PRO A 55 -17.23 0.91 18.43
N PRO A 56 -16.88 0.73 17.14
CA PRO A 56 -15.73 1.42 16.55
C PRO A 56 -15.92 2.95 16.63
N PRO A 57 -14.83 3.71 16.73
CA PRO A 57 -14.91 5.17 16.75
C PRO A 57 -15.46 5.69 15.42
N GLY A 58 -16.17 6.82 15.44
CA GLY A 58 -16.70 7.45 14.23
C GLY A 58 -15.62 7.92 13.25
N THR A 59 -14.38 8.12 13.74
CA THR A 59 -13.20 8.43 12.92
C THR A 59 -11.96 7.79 13.54
N LEU A 60 -11.09 7.22 12.70
CA LEU A 60 -9.80 6.67 13.11
C LEU A 60 -8.74 7.17 12.12
N ASP A 61 -7.64 7.70 12.66
CA ASP A 61 -6.50 8.20 11.88
C ASP A 61 -5.20 7.76 12.55
N TRP A 62 -4.58 6.70 12.00
CA TRP A 62 -3.33 6.16 12.51
C TRP A 62 -2.12 7.08 12.28
N VAL A 63 -2.20 7.99 11.30
CA VAL A 63 -1.17 9.00 11.06
C VAL A 63 -1.17 10.01 12.21
N ARG A 64 -2.35 10.55 12.55
CA ARG A 64 -2.50 11.45 13.72
C ARG A 64 -2.20 10.77 15.04
N ALA A 65 -2.45 9.47 15.14
CA ALA A 65 -2.04 8.67 16.29
C ALA A 65 -0.52 8.41 16.35
N GLY A 66 0.24 8.81 15.33
CA GLY A 66 1.70 8.67 15.29
C GLY A 66 2.20 7.25 14.99
N VAL A 67 1.34 6.39 14.45
CA VAL A 67 1.59 4.96 14.22
C VAL A 67 2.23 4.69 12.87
N MET A 68 1.87 5.46 11.84
CA MET A 68 2.34 5.25 10.48
C MET A 68 3.79 5.72 10.31
N SER A 69 4.54 5.00 9.48
CA SER A 69 5.86 5.40 8.98
C SER A 69 5.76 6.62 8.04
N PRO A 70 6.87 7.32 7.76
CA PRO A 70 6.93 8.36 6.73
C PRO A 70 6.46 7.88 5.36
N LEU A 71 6.19 8.83 4.46
CA LEU A 71 5.88 8.51 3.06
C LEU A 71 7.16 8.16 2.32
N GLU A 72 7.11 7.07 1.56
CA GLU A 72 8.21 6.57 0.74
C GLU A 72 7.86 6.63 -0.76
N ASP A 73 8.88 6.55 -1.62
CA ASP A 73 8.73 6.55 -3.08
C ASP A 73 9.25 5.24 -3.70
N ARG A 74 8.39 4.57 -4.47
CA ARG A 74 8.70 3.33 -5.19
C ARG A 74 9.47 3.55 -6.50
N GLY A 75 9.54 4.79 -6.97
CA GLY A 75 10.08 5.14 -8.29
C GLY A 75 9.32 4.45 -9.44
N GLN A 76 10.03 4.20 -10.54
CA GLN A 76 9.48 3.54 -11.73
C GLN A 76 9.57 2.00 -11.63
N CYS A 77 8.95 1.46 -10.60
CA CYS A 77 8.87 0.03 -10.34
C CYS A 77 7.44 -0.36 -9.92
N GLY A 78 6.97 -1.51 -10.41
CA GLY A 78 5.69 -2.13 -10.05
C GLY A 78 5.62 -2.70 -8.62
N SER A 79 6.40 -2.16 -7.66
CA SER A 79 6.61 -2.70 -6.32
C SER A 79 5.64 -2.16 -5.25
N CYS A 80 4.51 -1.55 -5.62
CA CYS A 80 3.55 -1.03 -4.63
C CYS A 80 3.08 -2.08 -3.62
N TRP A 81 3.08 -3.35 -4.01
CA TRP A 81 2.79 -4.49 -3.15
C TRP A 81 3.79 -4.62 -1.98
N ALA A 82 5.07 -4.31 -2.19
CA ALA A 82 6.12 -4.38 -1.18
C ALA A 82 5.95 -3.27 -0.14
N PHE A 83 5.76 -2.03 -0.58
CA PHE A 83 5.46 -0.87 0.28
C PHE A 83 4.17 -1.05 1.09
N SER A 84 3.14 -1.67 0.49
CA SER A 84 1.91 -2.00 1.20
C SER A 84 2.16 -3.02 2.31
N ALA A 85 3.05 -3.99 2.10
CA ALA A 85 3.35 -5.04 3.07
C ALA A 85 4.23 -4.53 4.22
N THR A 86 5.30 -3.79 3.91
CA THR A 86 6.20 -3.19 4.91
C THR A 86 5.44 -2.20 5.79
N GLY A 87 4.72 -1.25 5.20
CA GLY A 87 3.98 -0.23 5.96
C GLY A 87 2.93 -0.82 6.91
N ALA A 88 2.23 -1.89 6.51
CA ALA A 88 1.29 -2.59 7.38
C ALA A 88 2.00 -3.30 8.56
N LEU A 89 3.12 -3.97 8.29
CA LEU A 89 3.88 -4.70 9.30
C LEU A 89 4.57 -3.74 10.29
N GLU A 90 5.11 -2.62 9.81
CA GLU A 90 5.68 -1.56 10.64
C GLU A 90 4.63 -0.95 11.57
N ALA A 91 3.46 -0.59 11.03
CA ALA A 91 2.36 -0.05 11.83
C ALA A 91 1.94 -1.05 12.92
N ARG A 92 1.81 -2.34 12.57
CA ARG A 92 1.47 -3.39 13.54
C ARG A 92 2.58 -3.57 14.60
N TYR A 93 3.84 -3.52 14.19
CA TYR A 93 4.97 -3.61 15.10
C TYR A 93 4.99 -2.43 16.07
N HIS A 94 4.74 -1.22 15.58
CA HIS A 94 4.66 -0.01 16.40
C HIS A 94 3.54 -0.11 17.44
N LEU A 95 2.34 -0.56 17.04
CA LEU A 95 1.22 -0.77 17.96
C LEU A 95 1.52 -1.78 19.07
N LEU A 96 2.25 -2.87 18.75
CA LEU A 96 2.52 -3.94 19.70
C LEU A 96 3.75 -3.68 20.59
N LYS A 97 4.77 -3.01 20.06
CA LYS A 97 6.08 -2.87 20.71
C LYS A 97 6.41 -1.44 21.10
N ASN A 98 5.62 -0.46 20.67
CA ASN A 98 5.88 0.96 20.85
C ASN A 98 7.28 1.36 20.34
N GLN A 99 7.73 0.72 19.27
CA GLN A 99 9.03 0.94 18.63
C GLN A 99 8.79 1.15 17.14
N ARG A 100 9.52 2.08 16.54
CA ARG A 100 9.54 2.26 15.09
C ARG A 100 10.66 1.42 14.50
N ILE A 101 10.33 0.73 13.43
CA ILE A 101 11.26 -0.01 12.59
C ILE A 101 11.03 0.43 11.15
N ASP A 102 12.06 0.30 10.36
CA ASP A 102 12.10 0.62 8.94
C ASP A 102 12.47 -0.68 8.23
N LEU A 103 11.51 -1.26 7.52
CA LEU A 103 11.61 -2.55 6.85
C LEU A 103 12.02 -2.35 5.40
N SER A 104 12.85 -3.26 4.89
CA SER A 104 13.37 -3.17 3.53
C SER A 104 12.35 -3.66 2.50
N GLU A 105 11.73 -2.76 1.73
CA GLU A 105 10.97 -3.15 0.54
C GLU A 105 11.84 -3.87 -0.47
N GLN A 106 13.12 -3.47 -0.60
CA GLN A 106 14.06 -4.09 -1.53
C GLN A 106 14.30 -5.57 -1.22
N GLU A 107 14.29 -5.96 0.06
CA GLU A 107 14.38 -7.37 0.44
C GLU A 107 13.18 -8.16 -0.11
N LEU A 108 11.97 -7.61 0.00
CA LEU A 108 10.78 -8.23 -0.60
C LEU A 108 10.89 -8.28 -2.12
N ILE A 109 11.32 -7.19 -2.77
CA ILE A 109 11.48 -7.11 -4.22
C ILE A 109 12.49 -8.14 -4.75
N ASP A 110 13.61 -8.34 -4.04
CA ASP A 110 14.70 -9.23 -4.44
C ASP A 110 14.42 -10.69 -4.11
N CYS A 111 13.69 -10.97 -3.02
CA CYS A 111 13.55 -12.33 -2.47
C CYS A 111 12.10 -12.89 -2.53
N GLY A 112 11.10 -12.06 -2.77
CA GLY A 112 9.67 -12.44 -2.77
C GLY A 112 9.26 -13.34 -3.93
N PHE A 113 10.10 -13.50 -4.96
CA PHE A 113 9.85 -14.43 -6.06
C PHE A 113 9.66 -15.87 -5.57
N LEU A 114 10.25 -16.24 -4.41
CA LEU A 114 10.07 -17.55 -3.77
C LEU A 114 8.62 -17.79 -3.33
N THR A 115 7.86 -16.73 -3.12
CA THR A 115 6.45 -16.74 -2.72
C THR A 115 5.50 -16.30 -3.84
N GLY A 116 6.00 -16.19 -5.08
CA GLY A 116 5.19 -15.87 -6.26
C GLY A 116 5.00 -14.38 -6.55
N THR A 117 5.79 -13.49 -5.97
CA THR A 117 5.69 -12.04 -6.26
C THR A 117 6.54 -11.64 -7.46
N ASN A 118 6.05 -10.70 -8.28
CA ASN A 118 6.67 -10.30 -9.55
C ASN A 118 7.68 -9.14 -9.44
N SER A 119 8.42 -8.99 -8.34
CA SER A 119 9.47 -7.97 -8.19
C SER A 119 9.01 -6.57 -8.70
N CYS A 120 9.79 -5.95 -9.59
CA CYS A 120 9.34 -4.96 -10.58
C CYS A 120 8.87 -5.66 -11.89
#